data_AF-A0ABD1WAN3-F1
#
_entry.id   AF-A0ABD1WAN3-F1
#
_cell.length_a   1.000
_cell.length_b   1.000
_cell.length_c   1.000
_cell.angle_alpha   90.00
_cell.angle_beta   90.00
_cell.angle_gamma   90.00
#
_symmetry.space_group_name_H-M   'P 1'
#
loop_
_entity.id
_entity.type
_entity.pdbx_description
1 polymer ?
#
loop_
_entity_poly.entity_id
_entity_poly.type
_entity_poly.pdbx_seq_one_letter_code
_entity_poly.pdbx_strand_id
1 'polypeptide(L)'
;MDMLAFSGCTHGCTEVEAEELKRLRYAFPWWREKEIVSEERRSHGLCPLTPEETALILQALGFDKETQIYIASGEIYGSERRLASLRAAFPRIVKKEMLLDPEDLRLFQNHSSQMAALDFMVSVASNIFVPTYDGNMARVVEGHRRYLGFKKTIQLDRKKLVELLDLHQNGTLTWDEFSAAVQLAHERRMGQPSLRTVIPDKPKDEDYFYSNPQECLCERISCGDLISPGNATTGE
;
A
#
# COMPACT_ATOMS: atom_id res chain seq x y z
N MET A 1 -5.08 -8.75 -13.66
CA MET A 1 -4.34 -9.90 -13.08
C MET A 1 -4.51 -9.80 -11.59
N ASP A 2 -4.90 -10.90 -10.95
CA ASP A 2 -5.14 -10.91 -9.50
C ASP A 2 -3.80 -10.84 -8.74
N MET A 3 -3.70 -9.92 -7.78
CA MET A 3 -2.46 -9.63 -7.07
C MET A 3 -2.15 -10.69 -5.99
N LEU A 4 -3.16 -11.33 -5.39
CA LEU A 4 -2.96 -12.42 -4.44
C LEU A 4 -2.50 -13.68 -5.14
N ALA A 5 -3.08 -13.99 -6.31
CA ALA A 5 -2.53 -15.00 -7.18
C ALA A 5 -1.06 -14.66 -7.46
N PHE A 6 -0.79 -13.47 -8.03
CA PHE A 6 0.57 -13.04 -8.45
C PHE A 6 1.63 -13.19 -7.35
N SER A 7 1.30 -12.80 -6.13
CA SER A 7 2.21 -12.86 -4.98
C SER A 7 2.32 -14.27 -4.38
N GLY A 8 1.37 -15.17 -4.67
CA GLY A 8 1.29 -16.50 -4.06
C GLY A 8 0.91 -16.47 -2.59
N CYS A 9 0.32 -15.37 -2.13
CA CYS A 9 0.01 -15.11 -0.73
C CYS A 9 -1.42 -15.56 -0.41
N THR A 10 -1.54 -16.51 0.50
CA THR A 10 -2.80 -17.15 0.88
C THR A 10 -3.12 -16.99 2.37
N HIS A 11 -2.39 -16.13 3.10
CA HIS A 11 -2.70 -15.84 4.50
C HIS A 11 -4.12 -15.26 4.64
N GLY A 12 -4.91 -15.83 5.55
CA GLY A 12 -6.33 -15.50 5.75
C GLY A 12 -7.30 -16.08 4.70
N CYS A 13 -6.80 -16.81 3.70
CA CYS A 13 -7.63 -17.56 2.75
C CYS A 13 -8.04 -18.93 3.34
N THR A 14 -9.19 -19.43 2.91
CA THR A 14 -9.57 -20.85 3.10
C THR A 14 -8.75 -21.75 2.17
N GLU A 15 -8.76 -23.06 2.41
CA GLU A 15 -8.07 -24.03 1.53
C GLU A 15 -8.61 -23.98 0.09
N VAL A 16 -9.92 -23.82 -0.07
CA VAL A 16 -10.58 -23.70 -1.38
C VAL A 16 -10.12 -22.43 -2.11
N GLU A 17 -10.10 -21.32 -1.39
CA GLU A 17 -9.63 -20.02 -1.87
C GLU A 17 -8.14 -20.08 -2.30
N ALA A 18 -7.29 -20.71 -1.48
CA ALA A 18 -5.87 -20.88 -1.78
C ALA A 18 -5.64 -21.74 -3.04
N GLU A 19 -6.43 -22.81 -3.21
CA GLU A 19 -6.34 -23.70 -4.38
C GLU A 19 -6.82 -23.01 -5.66
N GLU A 20 -7.87 -22.19 -5.59
CA GLU A 20 -8.32 -21.39 -6.74
C GLU A 20 -7.26 -20.38 -7.17
N LEU A 21 -6.64 -19.65 -6.23
CA LEU A 21 -5.52 -18.75 -6.51
C LEU A 21 -4.33 -19.51 -7.12
N LYS A 22 -4.05 -20.74 -6.66
CA LYS A 22 -3.05 -21.63 -7.26
C LYS A 22 -3.43 -21.97 -8.71
N ARG A 23 -4.68 -22.36 -8.99
CA ARG A 23 -5.13 -22.67 -10.36
C ARG A 23 -5.03 -21.46 -11.30
N LEU A 24 -5.47 -20.29 -10.85
CA LEU A 24 -5.34 -19.03 -11.60
C LEU A 24 -3.87 -18.78 -11.95
N ARG A 25 -2.95 -18.99 -11.02
CA ARG A 25 -1.52 -18.87 -11.28
C ARG A 25 -1.03 -19.84 -12.36
N TYR A 26 -1.44 -21.10 -12.32
CA TYR A 26 -1.02 -22.09 -13.31
C TYR A 26 -1.60 -21.83 -14.71
N ALA A 27 -2.78 -21.20 -14.79
CA ALA A 27 -3.43 -20.87 -16.06
C ALA A 27 -2.66 -19.86 -16.93
N PHE A 28 -1.70 -19.09 -16.38
CA PHE A 28 -0.91 -18.11 -17.14
C PHE A 28 0.51 -18.62 -17.48
N PRO A 29 0.81 -19.08 -18.71
CA PRO A 29 2.05 -19.80 -19.02
C PRO A 29 3.35 -19.02 -18.80
N TRP A 30 3.34 -17.70 -19.01
CA TRP A 30 4.53 -16.83 -18.92
C TRP A 30 4.99 -16.52 -17.49
N TRP A 31 4.26 -16.97 -16.47
CA TRP A 31 4.64 -16.72 -15.10
C TRP A 31 5.63 -17.78 -14.60
N ARG A 32 6.86 -17.32 -14.37
CA ARG A 32 8.03 -18.16 -14.12
C ARG A 32 7.96 -18.95 -12.81
N GLU A 33 7.49 -18.33 -11.74
CA GLU A 33 7.46 -18.95 -10.41
C GLU A 33 6.05 -19.46 -10.07
N LYS A 34 5.92 -20.79 -10.02
CA LYS A 34 4.63 -21.49 -9.89
C LYS A 34 4.41 -22.19 -8.56
N GLU A 35 5.48 -22.48 -7.83
CA GLU A 35 5.40 -23.00 -6.47
C GLU A 35 5.96 -21.92 -5.56
N ILE A 36 5.14 -21.41 -4.65
CA ILE A 36 5.46 -20.29 -3.75
C ILE A 36 4.99 -20.69 -2.37
N VAL A 37 5.88 -20.57 -1.38
CA VAL A 37 5.53 -20.77 0.02
C VAL A 37 4.99 -19.45 0.58
N SER A 38 3.67 -19.37 0.77
CA SER A 38 3.00 -18.14 1.20
C SER A 38 3.56 -17.58 2.51
N GLU A 39 3.87 -18.46 3.47
CA GLU A 39 4.36 -18.05 4.80
C GLU A 39 5.74 -17.39 4.70
N GLU A 40 6.62 -17.93 3.87
CA GLU A 40 7.96 -17.37 3.63
C GLU A 40 7.88 -16.02 2.89
N ARG A 41 6.95 -15.89 1.93
CA ARG A 41 6.70 -14.58 1.29
C ARG A 41 6.19 -13.55 2.28
N ARG A 42 5.27 -13.94 3.16
CA ARG A 42 4.71 -13.05 4.19
C ARG A 42 5.80 -12.63 5.18
N SER A 43 6.60 -13.54 5.70
CA SER A 43 7.68 -13.23 6.66
C SER A 43 8.74 -12.29 6.08
N HIS A 44 8.92 -12.28 4.76
CA HIS A 44 9.78 -11.33 4.05
C HIS A 44 9.08 -10.00 3.65
N GLY A 45 7.82 -9.79 4.01
CA GLY A 45 7.06 -8.58 3.66
C GLY A 45 6.68 -8.47 2.19
N LEU A 46 6.73 -9.60 1.46
CA LEU A 46 6.44 -9.72 0.03
C LEU A 46 4.96 -10.05 -0.26
N CYS A 47 4.14 -10.13 0.79
CA CYS A 47 2.69 -10.25 0.66
C CYS A 47 2.00 -8.91 0.88
N PRO A 48 0.86 -8.68 0.22
CA PRO A 48 -0.06 -7.62 0.64
C PRO A 48 -0.54 -7.87 2.07
N LEU A 49 -0.78 -6.80 2.81
CA LEU A 49 -1.54 -6.93 4.06
C LEU A 49 -2.98 -7.36 3.77
N THR A 50 -3.48 -8.25 4.61
CA THR A 50 -4.90 -8.62 4.62
C THR A 50 -5.78 -7.46 5.10
N PRO A 51 -7.09 -7.43 4.82
CA PRO A 51 -7.99 -6.43 5.40
C PRO A 51 -7.98 -6.41 6.94
N GLU A 52 -7.84 -7.57 7.57
CA GLU A 52 -7.75 -7.74 9.02
C GLU A 52 -6.47 -7.10 9.59
N GLU A 53 -5.31 -7.41 9.00
CA GLU A 53 -4.04 -6.78 9.37
C GLU A 53 -4.06 -5.29 9.08
N THR A 54 -4.62 -4.87 7.95
CA THR A 54 -4.74 -3.45 7.58
C THR A 54 -5.55 -2.68 8.62
N ALA A 55 -6.64 -3.25 9.13
CA ALA A 55 -7.45 -2.63 10.17
C ALA A 55 -6.62 -2.36 11.44
N LEU A 56 -5.90 -3.39 11.93
CA LEU A 56 -5.05 -3.29 13.12
C LEU A 56 -3.93 -2.26 12.94
N ILE A 57 -3.27 -2.27 11.77
CA ILE A 57 -2.17 -1.33 11.48
C ILE A 57 -2.67 0.11 11.42
N LEU A 58 -3.81 0.37 10.79
CA LEU A 58 -4.38 1.72 10.76
C LEU A 58 -4.76 2.20 12.16
N GLN A 59 -5.38 1.35 12.98
CA GLN A 59 -5.67 1.69 14.38
C GLN A 59 -4.38 1.97 15.17
N ALA A 60 -3.35 1.14 15.00
CA ALA A 60 -2.05 1.32 15.64
C ALA A 60 -1.33 2.62 15.22
N LEU A 61 -1.53 3.06 13.98
CA LEU A 61 -1.04 4.34 13.44
C LEU A 61 -1.88 5.55 13.91
N GLY A 62 -2.94 5.33 14.70
CA GLY A 62 -3.75 6.38 15.30
C GLY A 62 -4.96 6.82 14.48
N PHE A 63 -5.35 6.06 13.44
CA PHE A 63 -6.61 6.31 12.74
C PHE A 63 -7.80 5.82 13.57
N ASP A 64 -8.87 6.61 13.58
CA ASP A 64 -10.09 6.31 14.32
C ASP A 64 -11.26 5.92 13.41
N LYS A 65 -12.36 5.50 14.02
CA LYS A 65 -13.59 5.10 13.32
C LYS A 65 -14.25 6.21 12.46
N GLU A 66 -13.91 7.47 12.70
CA GLU A 66 -14.44 8.60 11.92
C GLU A 66 -13.65 8.83 10.63
N THR A 67 -12.49 8.18 10.49
CA THR A 67 -11.67 8.19 9.29
C THR A 67 -12.45 7.60 8.11
N GLN A 68 -12.63 8.40 7.05
CA GLN A 68 -13.16 7.93 5.78
C GLN A 68 -12.07 7.22 4.98
N ILE A 69 -12.31 5.97 4.60
CA ILE A 69 -11.36 5.15 3.86
C ILE A 69 -11.90 4.91 2.45
N TYR A 70 -11.11 5.28 1.45
CA TYR A 70 -11.33 4.85 0.08
C TYR A 70 -10.46 3.62 -0.20
N ILE A 71 -11.07 2.53 -0.66
CA ILE A 71 -10.34 1.31 -1.01
C ILE A 71 -10.04 1.31 -2.51
N ALA A 72 -8.78 1.57 -2.84
CA ALA A 72 -8.24 1.52 -4.21
C ALA A 72 -7.78 0.09 -4.56
N SER A 73 -8.73 -0.83 -4.76
CA SER A 73 -8.42 -2.22 -5.12
C SER A 73 -9.34 -2.74 -6.21
N GLY A 74 -8.92 -3.83 -6.86
CA GLY A 74 -9.86 -4.71 -7.55
C GLY A 74 -10.80 -5.40 -6.56
N GLU A 75 -11.52 -6.42 -7.03
CA GLU A 75 -12.30 -7.27 -6.16
C GLU A 75 -11.41 -7.87 -5.06
N ILE A 76 -11.83 -7.74 -3.80
CA ILE A 76 -11.12 -8.32 -2.67
C ILE A 76 -11.56 -9.76 -2.57
N TYR A 77 -10.60 -10.67 -2.65
CA TYR A 77 -10.87 -12.10 -2.60
C TYR A 77 -11.46 -12.49 -1.24
N GLY A 78 -12.55 -13.28 -1.24
CA GLY A 78 -13.39 -13.52 -0.06
C GLY A 78 -14.36 -12.38 0.28
N SER A 79 -14.41 -11.33 -0.54
CA SER A 79 -15.42 -10.27 -0.59
C SER A 79 -15.75 -9.66 0.79
N GLU A 80 -17.04 -9.52 1.12
CA GLU A 80 -17.49 -8.85 2.35
C GLU A 80 -17.11 -9.61 3.64
N ARG A 81 -16.88 -10.94 3.57
CA ARG A 81 -16.39 -11.71 4.73
C ARG A 81 -15.04 -11.19 5.22
N ARG A 82 -14.12 -10.96 4.29
CA ARG A 82 -12.77 -10.45 4.60
C ARG A 82 -12.78 -8.97 4.97
N LEU A 83 -13.68 -8.20 4.37
CA LEU A 83 -13.83 -6.77 4.70
C LEU A 83 -14.50 -6.49 6.06
N ALA A 84 -15.11 -7.49 6.68
CA ALA A 84 -15.89 -7.31 7.91
C ALA A 84 -15.08 -6.61 9.03
N SER A 85 -13.86 -7.05 9.30
CA SER A 85 -13.00 -6.46 10.33
C SER A 85 -12.62 -5.01 10.00
N LEU A 86 -12.32 -4.73 8.73
CA LEU A 86 -11.98 -3.37 8.29
C LEU A 86 -13.19 -2.44 8.38
N ARG A 87 -14.39 -2.90 8.02
CA ARG A 87 -15.64 -2.12 8.16
C ARG A 87 -16.03 -1.89 9.62
N ALA A 88 -15.79 -2.87 10.49
CA ALA A 88 -16.05 -2.72 11.92
C ALA A 88 -15.15 -1.65 12.54
N ALA A 89 -13.87 -1.61 12.15
CA ALA A 89 -12.93 -0.58 12.58
C ALA A 89 -13.21 0.79 11.94
N PHE A 90 -13.60 0.80 10.66
CA PHE A 90 -13.79 1.99 9.84
C PHE A 90 -15.10 1.92 9.06
N PRO A 91 -16.23 2.39 9.63
CA PRO A 91 -17.55 2.28 9.00
C PRO A 91 -17.70 3.13 7.72
N ARG A 92 -16.91 4.20 7.56
CA ARG A 92 -16.99 5.15 6.43
C ARG A 92 -16.14 4.70 5.23
N ILE A 93 -16.32 3.45 4.80
CA ILE A 93 -15.60 2.88 3.65
C ILE A 93 -16.33 3.19 2.34
N VAL A 94 -15.57 3.67 1.36
CA VAL A 94 -16.00 3.98 -0.01
C VAL A 94 -15.15 3.17 -1.00
N LYS A 95 -15.74 2.76 -2.13
CA LYS A 95 -15.07 2.09 -3.25
C LYS A 95 -15.36 2.83 -4.54
N LYS A 96 -14.62 2.56 -5.62
CA LYS A 96 -14.84 3.21 -6.93
C LYS A 96 -16.27 3.07 -7.46
N GLU A 97 -16.94 1.96 -7.12
CA GLU A 97 -18.33 1.71 -7.52
C GLU A 97 -19.33 2.66 -6.86
N MET A 98 -18.91 3.46 -5.87
CA MET A 98 -19.72 4.42 -5.14
C MET A 98 -19.43 5.88 -5.52
N LEU A 99 -18.53 6.13 -6.49
CA LEU A 99 -18.09 7.49 -6.84
C LEU A 99 -19.02 8.21 -7.83
N LEU A 100 -19.63 7.45 -8.74
CA LEU A 100 -20.43 7.94 -9.85
C LEU A 100 -21.78 7.22 -9.87
N ASP A 101 -22.75 7.82 -10.55
CA ASP A 101 -24.00 7.13 -10.85
C ASP A 101 -23.73 5.86 -11.67
N PRO A 102 -24.50 4.78 -11.47
CA PRO A 102 -24.27 3.51 -12.16
C PRO A 102 -24.21 3.62 -13.69
N GLU A 103 -25.02 4.51 -14.28
CA GLU A 103 -25.06 4.78 -15.72
C GLU A 103 -23.75 5.34 -16.25
N ASP A 104 -23.14 6.27 -15.52
CA ASP A 104 -21.85 6.87 -15.86
C ASP A 104 -20.70 5.89 -15.61
N LEU A 105 -20.77 5.15 -14.50
CA LEU A 105 -19.76 4.15 -14.15
C LEU A 105 -19.69 3.04 -15.21
N ARG A 106 -20.82 2.67 -15.82
CA ARG A 106 -20.90 1.63 -16.86
C ARG A 106 -20.00 1.91 -18.06
N LEU A 107 -19.69 3.18 -18.34
CA LEU A 107 -18.75 3.56 -19.41
C LEU A 107 -17.34 2.99 -19.17
N PHE A 108 -16.97 2.78 -17.91
CA PHE A 108 -15.64 2.34 -17.49
C PHE A 108 -15.58 0.84 -17.15
N GLN A 109 -16.68 0.19 -16.77
CA GLN A 109 -16.70 -1.17 -16.20
C GLN A 109 -15.99 -2.24 -17.04
N ASN A 110 -16.05 -2.16 -18.37
CA ASN A 110 -15.39 -3.11 -19.27
C ASN A 110 -13.94 -2.74 -19.62
N HIS A 111 -13.43 -1.64 -19.05
CA HIS A 111 -12.10 -1.11 -19.29
C HIS A 111 -11.31 -1.07 -17.98
N SER A 112 -10.65 -2.18 -17.65
CA SER A 112 -9.91 -2.33 -16.38
C SER A 112 -8.91 -1.20 -16.09
N SER A 113 -8.21 -0.71 -17.12
CA SER A 113 -7.30 0.44 -16.98
C SER A 113 -8.02 1.75 -16.67
N GLN A 114 -9.23 1.96 -17.18
CA GLN A 114 -10.02 3.16 -16.87
C GLN A 114 -10.62 3.08 -15.47
N MET A 115 -11.07 1.90 -15.03
CA MET A 115 -11.47 1.68 -13.64
C MET A 115 -10.31 1.93 -12.67
N ALA A 116 -9.10 1.49 -13.02
CA ALA A 116 -7.90 1.79 -12.25
C ALA A 116 -7.52 3.29 -12.26
N ALA A 117 -7.89 4.04 -13.30
CA ALA A 117 -7.66 5.47 -13.35
C ALA A 117 -8.52 6.23 -12.30
N LEU A 118 -9.74 5.75 -12.01
CA LEU A 118 -10.55 6.30 -10.91
C LEU A 118 -9.84 6.10 -9.56
N ASP A 119 -9.33 4.88 -9.32
CA ASP A 119 -8.54 4.58 -8.12
C ASP A 119 -7.30 5.49 -8.02
N PHE A 120 -6.64 5.78 -9.15
CA PHE A 120 -5.48 6.66 -9.22
C PHE A 120 -5.86 8.09 -8.81
N MET A 121 -6.92 8.64 -9.41
CA MET A 121 -7.36 10.01 -9.15
C MET A 121 -7.71 10.21 -7.68
N VAL A 122 -8.48 9.31 -7.08
CA VAL A 122 -8.84 9.41 -5.66
C VAL A 122 -7.61 9.24 -4.77
N SER A 123 -6.72 8.30 -5.08
CA SER A 123 -5.49 8.06 -4.28
C SER A 123 -4.51 9.24 -4.32
N VAL A 124 -4.42 9.96 -5.44
CA VAL A 124 -3.60 11.18 -5.55
C VAL A 124 -4.27 12.39 -4.86
N ALA A 125 -5.60 12.44 -4.89
CA ALA A 125 -6.37 13.52 -4.26
C ALA A 125 -6.50 13.38 -2.74
N SER A 126 -6.41 12.16 -2.20
CA SER A 126 -6.62 11.87 -0.77
C SER A 126 -5.64 12.60 0.16
N ASN A 127 -6.05 12.84 1.40
CA ASN A 127 -5.20 13.45 2.41
C ASN A 127 -4.00 12.55 2.75
N ILE A 128 -4.24 11.24 2.89
CA ILE A 128 -3.21 10.24 3.21
C ILE A 128 -3.36 9.06 2.24
N PHE A 129 -2.23 8.56 1.74
CA PHE A 129 -2.17 7.34 0.95
C PHE A 129 -1.37 6.27 1.70
N VAL A 130 -1.89 5.04 1.76
CA VAL A 130 -1.27 3.90 2.45
C VAL A 130 -1.30 2.68 1.53
N PRO A 131 -0.22 2.38 0.81
CA PRO A 131 -0.15 1.19 -0.02
C PRO A 131 0.07 -0.06 0.84
N THR A 132 -0.81 -1.06 0.70
CA THR A 132 -0.65 -2.36 1.38
C THR A 132 0.26 -3.32 0.62
N TYR A 133 0.71 -2.97 -0.59
CA TYR A 133 1.62 -3.74 -1.44
C TYR A 133 2.35 -2.83 -2.45
N ASP A 134 3.62 -3.12 -2.76
CA ASP A 134 4.44 -2.33 -3.68
C ASP A 134 4.21 -2.71 -5.15
N GLY A 135 2.98 -2.48 -5.62
CA GLY A 135 2.63 -2.62 -7.03
C GLY A 135 3.00 -1.39 -7.87
N ASN A 136 2.93 -1.54 -9.20
CA ASN A 136 3.13 -0.42 -10.13
C ASN A 136 2.17 0.75 -9.85
N MET A 137 0.93 0.45 -9.48
CA MET A 137 -0.06 1.46 -9.09
C MET A 137 0.40 2.29 -7.88
N ALA A 138 0.85 1.62 -6.81
CA ALA A 138 1.37 2.29 -5.63
C ALA A 138 2.53 3.22 -6.00
N ARG A 139 3.52 2.70 -6.74
CA ARG A 139 4.68 3.47 -7.23
C ARG A 139 4.30 4.74 -7.99
N VAL A 140 3.34 4.65 -8.92
CA VAL A 140 2.90 5.82 -9.72
C VAL A 140 2.14 6.83 -8.86
N VAL A 141 1.27 6.38 -7.94
CA VAL A 141 0.58 7.27 -7.00
C VAL A 141 1.58 7.97 -6.09
N GLU A 142 2.55 7.25 -5.53
CA GLU A 142 3.59 7.81 -4.66
C GLU A 142 4.41 8.89 -5.36
N GLY A 143 4.88 8.61 -6.57
CA GLY A 143 5.65 9.58 -7.35
C GLY A 143 4.85 10.82 -7.70
N HIS A 144 3.58 10.66 -8.06
CA HIS A 144 2.69 11.80 -8.33
C HIS A 144 2.41 12.62 -7.06
N ARG A 145 2.19 11.96 -5.91
CA ARG A 145 2.01 12.62 -4.62
C ARG A 145 3.27 13.37 -4.15
N ARG A 146 4.47 12.84 -4.44
CA ARG A 146 5.75 13.53 -4.27
C ARG A 146 5.83 14.77 -5.16
N TYR A 147 5.50 14.63 -6.43
CA TYR A 147 5.47 15.74 -7.40
C TYR A 147 4.54 16.89 -6.98
N LEU A 148 3.37 16.58 -6.41
CA LEU A 148 2.40 17.56 -5.90
C LEU A 148 2.76 18.13 -4.51
N GLY A 149 4.04 18.22 -4.18
CA GLY A 149 4.51 18.82 -2.92
C GLY A 149 4.51 17.85 -1.74
N PHE A 150 4.97 16.62 -1.96
CA PHE A 150 5.16 15.61 -0.90
C PHE A 150 3.91 15.36 -0.05
N LYS A 151 2.76 15.12 -0.72
CA LYS A 151 1.53 14.75 -0.01
C LYS A 151 1.75 13.51 0.85
N LYS A 152 1.21 13.55 2.08
CA LYS A 152 1.44 12.52 3.10
C LYS A 152 1.16 11.12 2.59
N THR A 153 2.16 10.26 2.67
CA THR A 153 2.09 8.86 2.19
C THR A 153 2.78 7.96 3.19
N ILE A 154 2.06 7.02 3.79
CA ILE A 154 2.63 6.12 4.79
C ILE A 154 3.18 4.89 4.09
N GLN A 155 4.49 4.83 3.90
CA GLN A 155 5.18 3.69 3.29
C GLN A 155 5.38 2.59 4.34
N LEU A 156 4.57 1.54 4.26
CA LEU A 156 4.56 0.47 5.26
C LEU A 156 5.82 -0.42 5.18
N ASP A 157 6.53 -0.57 6.30
CA ASP A 157 7.55 -1.60 6.47
C ASP A 157 6.88 -2.96 6.70
N ARG A 158 6.38 -3.58 5.63
CA ARG A 158 5.59 -4.81 5.72
C ARG A 158 6.32 -5.94 6.41
N LYS A 159 7.64 -6.05 6.24
CA LYS A 159 8.45 -7.07 6.93
C LYS A 159 8.39 -6.85 8.44
N LYS A 160 8.62 -5.60 8.90
CA LYS A 160 8.52 -5.29 10.32
C LYS A 160 7.09 -5.43 10.84
N LEU A 161 6.10 -5.05 10.06
CA LEU A 161 4.69 -5.17 10.44
C LEU A 161 4.27 -6.63 10.63
N VAL A 162 4.69 -7.53 9.76
CA VAL A 162 4.43 -8.97 9.90
C VAL A 162 4.99 -9.51 11.21
N GLU A 163 6.23 -9.17 11.56
CA GLU A 163 6.83 -9.54 12.85
C GLU A 163 6.01 -9.01 14.03
N LEU A 164 5.62 -7.72 14.01
CA LEU A 164 4.83 -7.10 15.07
C LEU A 164 3.43 -7.69 15.20
N LEU A 165 2.79 -8.00 14.06
CA LEU A 165 1.47 -8.63 14.02
C LEU A 165 1.54 -10.03 14.64
N ASP A 166 2.53 -10.83 14.28
CA ASP A 166 2.68 -12.20 14.80
C ASP A 166 2.96 -12.20 16.32
N LEU A 167 3.78 -11.26 16.80
CA LEU A 167 4.04 -11.06 18.23
C LEU A 167 2.82 -10.55 19.00
N HIS A 168 1.98 -9.73 18.38
CA HIS A 168 0.73 -9.30 19.00
C HIS A 168 -0.29 -10.46 19.06
N GLN A 169 -0.45 -11.19 17.95
CA GLN A 169 -1.39 -12.30 17.84
C GLN A 169 -1.06 -13.46 18.79
N ASN A 170 0.22 -13.74 19.04
CA ASN A 170 0.64 -14.78 19.99
C ASN A 170 0.65 -14.29 21.46
N GLY A 171 0.27 -13.04 21.72
CA GLY A 171 0.18 -12.44 23.05
C GLY A 171 1.51 -11.96 23.64
N THR A 172 2.60 -11.99 22.89
CA THR A 172 3.91 -11.48 23.35
C THR A 172 3.89 -9.96 23.51
N LEU A 173 3.22 -9.23 22.60
CA LEU A 173 3.02 -7.78 22.68
C LEU A 173 1.60 -7.44 23.08
N THR A 174 1.48 -6.61 24.11
CA THR A 174 0.22 -5.92 24.43
C THR A 174 -0.16 -4.94 23.31
N TRP A 175 -1.41 -4.47 23.31
CA TRP A 175 -1.87 -3.49 22.32
C TRP A 175 -1.02 -2.20 22.35
N ASP A 176 -0.70 -1.69 23.54
CA ASP A 176 0.05 -0.45 23.69
C ASP A 176 1.49 -0.59 23.16
N GLU A 177 2.14 -1.71 23.45
CA GLU A 177 3.49 -2.01 22.94
C GLU A 177 3.48 -2.20 21.42
N PHE A 178 2.49 -2.92 20.89
CA PHE A 178 2.31 -3.11 19.45
C PHE A 178 2.09 -1.76 18.74
N SER A 179 1.17 -0.94 19.24
CA SER A 179 0.87 0.37 18.66
C SER A 179 2.08 1.30 18.68
N ALA A 180 2.79 1.37 19.81
CA ALA A 180 4.02 2.16 19.91
C ALA A 180 5.10 1.67 18.94
N ALA A 181 5.30 0.36 18.82
CA ALA A 181 6.27 -0.21 17.89
C ALA A 181 5.93 0.05 16.42
N VAL A 182 4.65 -0.03 16.05
CA VAL A 182 4.17 0.31 14.70
C VAL A 182 4.42 1.79 14.39
N GLN A 183 4.08 2.70 15.30
CA GLN A 183 4.31 4.14 15.13
C GLN A 183 5.81 4.45 14.98
N LEU A 184 6.64 3.88 15.86
CA LEU A 184 8.09 4.06 15.82
C LEU A 184 8.70 3.56 14.50
N ALA A 185 8.26 2.41 14.00
CA ALA A 185 8.75 1.86 12.74
C ALA A 185 8.41 2.72 11.51
N HIS A 186 7.41 3.60 11.61
CA HIS A 186 6.88 4.39 10.49
C HIS A 186 7.05 5.91 10.64
N GLU A 187 7.60 6.41 11.75
CA GLU A 187 7.78 7.85 12.02
C GLU A 187 8.45 8.58 10.84
N ARG A 188 9.47 7.96 10.25
CA ARG A 188 10.23 8.47 9.09
C ARG A 188 9.82 7.82 7.78
N ARG A 189 8.57 7.39 7.62
CA ARG A 189 8.06 6.76 6.39
C ARG A 189 6.77 7.43 5.93
N MET A 190 6.73 8.76 6.00
CA MET A 190 5.53 9.58 5.84
C MET A 190 5.46 10.32 4.49
N GLY A 191 6.31 9.93 3.53
CA GLY A 191 6.36 10.50 2.19
C GLY A 191 7.20 11.77 2.11
N GLN A 192 8.06 12.01 3.10
CA GLN A 192 9.02 13.10 3.08
C GLN A 192 10.00 12.97 1.89
N PRO A 193 10.65 14.07 1.47
CA PRO A 193 11.59 14.01 0.37
C PRO A 193 12.72 13.01 0.62
N SER A 194 13.11 12.30 -0.44
CA SER A 194 14.21 11.35 -0.40
C SER A 194 14.96 11.37 -1.73
N LEU A 195 16.26 11.12 -1.66
CA LEU A 195 17.02 10.85 -2.86
C LEU A 195 16.51 9.57 -3.53
N ARG A 196 16.56 9.54 -4.86
CA ARG A 196 16.37 8.29 -5.60
C ARG A 196 17.48 7.32 -5.24
N THR A 197 17.10 6.09 -4.93
CA THR A 197 18.02 4.97 -4.73
C THR A 197 18.61 4.56 -6.07
N VAL A 198 19.94 4.67 -6.20
CA VAL A 198 20.72 4.20 -7.35
C VAL A 198 21.57 3.04 -6.87
N ILE A 199 21.49 1.90 -7.55
CA ILE A 199 22.15 0.66 -7.15
C ILE A 199 23.06 0.25 -8.31
N PRO A 200 24.40 0.41 -8.15
CA PRO A 200 25.35 0.04 -9.19
C PRO A 200 25.08 -1.36 -9.73
N ASP A 201 25.09 -1.48 -11.06
CA ASP A 201 24.88 -2.73 -11.81
C ASP A 201 23.50 -3.40 -11.61
N LYS A 202 22.54 -2.73 -10.94
CA LYS A 202 21.17 -3.25 -10.72
C LYS A 202 20.08 -2.20 -11.02
N PRO A 203 19.97 -1.70 -12.26
CA PRO A 203 19.00 -0.67 -12.63
C PRO A 203 17.52 -1.07 -12.44
N LYS A 204 17.24 -2.36 -12.25
CA LYS A 204 15.87 -2.86 -11.98
C LYS A 204 15.46 -2.73 -10.52
N ASP A 205 16.43 -2.56 -9.62
CA ASP A 205 16.24 -2.45 -8.18
C ASP A 205 16.32 -0.97 -7.71
N GLU A 206 16.57 -0.05 -8.64
CA GLU A 206 16.57 1.40 -8.42
C GLU A 206 15.14 1.95 -8.34
N ASP A 207 14.97 3.14 -7.73
CA ASP A 207 13.67 3.79 -7.82
C ASP A 207 13.44 4.26 -9.25
N TYR A 208 12.25 4.03 -9.78
CA TYR A 208 11.89 4.57 -11.09
C TYR A 208 11.69 6.08 -11.00
N PHE A 209 11.98 6.80 -12.10
CA PHE A 209 11.68 8.22 -12.21
C PHE A 209 10.20 8.53 -11.90
N TYR A 210 9.26 7.69 -12.36
CA TYR A 210 7.84 7.89 -12.11
C TYR A 210 7.42 7.61 -10.65
N SER A 211 8.25 6.94 -9.86
CA SER A 211 8.01 6.70 -8.42
C SER A 211 8.74 7.68 -7.52
N ASN A 212 9.87 8.23 -7.98
CA ASN A 212 10.60 9.30 -7.32
C ASN A 212 11.13 10.31 -8.36
N PRO A 213 10.32 11.31 -8.77
CA PRO A 213 10.70 12.29 -9.80
C PRO A 213 11.55 13.42 -9.21
N GLN A 214 12.60 13.06 -8.47
CA GLN A 214 13.46 13.98 -7.72
C GLN A 214 13.98 15.13 -8.60
N GLU A 215 14.38 14.84 -9.84
CA GLU A 215 14.92 15.83 -10.78
C GLU A 215 13.92 16.95 -11.10
N CYS A 216 12.62 16.65 -11.12
CA CYS A 216 11.57 17.63 -11.36
C CYS A 216 11.28 18.54 -10.16
N LEU A 217 11.77 18.17 -8.97
CA LEU A 217 11.54 18.87 -7.72
C LEU A 217 12.64 19.89 -7.44
N CYS A 218 13.84 19.63 -7.96
CA CYS A 218 15.05 20.40 -7.72
C CYS A 218 15.11 21.78 -8.40
N GLU A 219 14.23 22.07 -9.35
CA GLU A 219 14.10 23.42 -9.92
C GLU A 219 13.29 24.36 -9.03
N ARG A 220 12.46 23.81 -8.13
CA ARG A 220 11.60 24.59 -7.21
C ARG A 220 12.18 24.67 -5.79
N ILE A 221 13.07 23.76 -5.42
CA ILE A 221 13.70 23.65 -4.10
C ILE A 221 15.16 23.22 -4.32
N SER A 222 16.14 23.86 -3.68
CA SER A 222 17.53 23.36 -3.71
C SER A 222 17.55 21.90 -3.26
N CYS A 223 18.10 20.99 -4.07
CA CYS A 223 18.07 19.56 -3.72
C CYS A 223 18.71 19.25 -2.36
N GLY A 224 19.63 20.11 -1.87
CA GLY A 224 20.25 19.99 -0.56
C GLY A 224 19.29 20.26 0.61
N ASP A 225 18.28 21.11 0.40
CA ASP A 225 17.31 21.52 1.42
C ASP A 225 16.15 20.50 1.54
N LEU A 226 15.88 19.74 0.49
CA LEU A 226 14.94 18.61 0.53
C LEU A 226 15.36 17.53 1.54
N ILE A 227 16.65 17.44 1.85
CA ILE A 227 17.25 16.39 2.70
C ILE A 227 17.42 16.86 4.15
N SER A 228 17.34 18.17 4.41
CA SER A 228 17.66 18.77 5.72
C SER A 228 16.49 19.61 6.25
N PRO A 229 15.64 19.10 7.15
CA PRO A 229 14.64 19.92 7.84
C PRO A 229 15.25 20.86 8.91
N GLY A 230 16.58 20.96 9.00
CA GLY A 230 17.28 21.41 10.21
C GLY A 230 18.00 22.75 10.17
N ASN A 231 18.21 23.40 9.01
CA ASN A 231 19.01 24.63 8.94
C ASN A 231 18.39 25.67 8.00
N ALA A 232 17.17 26.12 8.29
CA ALA A 232 16.78 27.47 7.89
C ALA A 232 17.16 28.41 9.05
N THR A 233 18.40 28.90 8.98
CA THR A 233 18.90 29.99 9.81
C THR A 233 17.94 31.16 9.80
N THR A 234 17.49 31.58 10.99
CA THR A 234 17.05 32.95 11.25
C THR A 234 18.24 33.87 10.99
N GLY A 235 18.26 34.50 9.82
CA GLY A 235 19.13 35.62 9.48
C GLY A 235 18.32 36.91 9.51
N GLU A 236 18.90 37.90 10.18
CA GLU A 236 18.40 39.24 10.56
C GLU A 236 17.59 40.02 9.53
#